data_AF-A0A9E4J098-F1
#
_entry.id   AF-A0A9E4J098-F1
#
_cell.length_a   1.000
_cell.length_b   1.000
_cell.length_c   1.000
_cell.angle_alpha   90.00
_cell.angle_beta   90.00
_cell.angle_gamma   90.00
#
_symmetry.space_group_name_H-M   'P 1'
#
loop_
_entity.id
_entity.type
_entity.pdbx_description
1 polymer ?
#
loop_
_entity_poly.entity_id
_entity_poly.type
_entity_poly.pdbx_seq_one_letter_code
_entity_poly.pdbx_strand_id
1 'polypeptide(L)'
;MNWRALLLAASAAAPAVPAATAQQNDESRPTPVDLIKEEIHVLGELPGPPLWKVTKGDHVLWILGTPKLVPNDLLWQSDSVEHALAHSSEYLPSTSLGVTLLNPVKAWRLIKRIRRIPDRGTLEDALPEDLYQLFSETKLRYAPNQDNLERLRPSVAAEALFDSAVQSAGLESGRAIRRAIEKAARKHNVKKVPTRLTERYKDSPLFDSMQEVSPGVEQTCLQARLQELDARLEAHTRLASAWAVGDLATLRAHPGDSATGTCDSYALAFDPEELSRMASRSRALWLENVDRALTDNDSTFAVLPLDALLRPDGPLSWLRQRGYEVLEPDEAPPDV
;
A
#
# COMPACT_ATOMS: atom_id res chain seq x y z
N MET A 1 -70.94 26.38 -10.43
CA MET A 1 -70.73 27.84 -10.53
C MET A 1 -69.62 28.04 -11.55
N ASN A 2 -70.00 28.62 -12.68
CA ASN A 2 -69.19 28.80 -13.90
C ASN A 2 -68.22 29.98 -13.73
N TRP A 3 -67.05 29.95 -14.39
CA TRP A 3 -66.80 30.82 -15.55
C TRP A 3 -65.52 30.44 -16.32
N ARG A 4 -65.65 30.35 -17.65
CA ARG A 4 -64.62 30.27 -18.70
C ARG A 4 -64.58 31.61 -19.45
N ALA A 5 -63.42 32.13 -19.85
CA ALA A 5 -63.21 32.78 -21.16
C ALA A 5 -61.70 33.03 -21.39
N LEU A 6 -60.98 32.58 -22.45
CA LEU A 6 -61.07 32.83 -23.92
C LEU A 6 -60.79 34.32 -24.25
N LEU A 7 -59.81 34.75 -25.06
CA LEU A 7 -59.40 34.45 -26.45
C LEU A 7 -58.12 35.33 -26.76
N LEU A 8 -57.31 35.25 -27.83
CA LEU A 8 -57.58 35.09 -29.26
C LEU A 8 -56.24 34.88 -30.01
N ALA A 9 -56.29 34.08 -31.08
CA ALA A 9 -55.21 33.83 -32.04
C ALA A 9 -55.23 34.84 -33.20
N ALA A 10 -54.12 34.98 -33.92
CA ALA A 10 -54.12 35.43 -35.31
C ALA A 10 -53.06 34.66 -36.11
N SER A 11 -53.54 34.03 -37.18
CA SER A 11 -52.81 33.22 -38.16
C SER A 11 -52.91 33.91 -39.51
N ALA A 12 -51.87 33.84 -40.35
CA ALA A 12 -51.95 34.17 -41.77
C ALA A 12 -50.98 33.27 -42.57
N ALA A 13 -51.44 32.82 -43.72
CA ALA A 13 -50.97 31.65 -44.45
C ALA A 13 -50.33 31.95 -45.82
N ALA A 14 -49.56 30.94 -46.29
CA ALA A 14 -49.41 30.43 -47.67
C ALA A 14 -48.42 31.15 -48.64
N PRO A 15 -47.93 30.50 -49.74
CA PRO A 15 -48.32 29.22 -50.35
C PRO A 15 -47.15 28.25 -50.73
N ALA A 16 -47.50 27.12 -51.37
CA ALA A 16 -46.60 26.10 -51.94
C ALA A 16 -46.68 26.07 -53.48
N VAL A 17 -45.56 25.83 -54.20
CA VAL A 17 -45.47 25.48 -55.64
C VAL A 17 -44.18 24.63 -55.88
N PRO A 18 -44.14 23.66 -56.83
CA PRO A 18 -43.27 22.47 -56.77
C PRO A 18 -41.97 22.55 -57.60
N ALA A 19 -41.21 21.45 -57.54
CA ALA A 19 -39.84 21.23 -58.05
C ALA A 19 -39.63 21.42 -59.56
N ALA A 20 -38.47 21.97 -59.92
CA ALA A 20 -37.87 21.93 -61.26
C ALA A 20 -36.36 21.66 -61.14
N THR A 21 -35.87 20.70 -61.93
CA THR A 21 -34.50 20.18 -61.97
C THR A 21 -33.54 21.13 -62.71
N ALA A 22 -32.31 21.31 -62.22
CA ALA A 22 -31.19 21.86 -63.00
C ALA A 22 -29.85 21.19 -62.58
N GLN A 23 -29.12 20.74 -63.59
CA GLN A 23 -27.81 20.07 -63.52
C GLN A 23 -26.66 21.05 -63.23
N GLN A 24 -25.68 20.54 -62.46
CA GLN A 24 -24.21 20.75 -62.52
C GLN A 24 -23.66 22.17 -62.81
N ASN A 25 -22.90 22.73 -61.86
CA ASN A 25 -21.43 22.64 -61.93
C ASN A 25 -20.72 23.02 -60.62
N ASP A 26 -19.61 22.31 -60.45
CA ASP A 26 -18.43 22.48 -59.61
C ASP A 26 -18.08 23.94 -59.23
N GLU A 27 -17.97 24.23 -57.93
CA GLU A 27 -16.76 24.76 -57.26
C GLU A 27 -17.09 25.17 -55.82
N SER A 28 -16.18 24.89 -54.89
CA SER A 28 -16.17 25.35 -53.49
C SER A 28 -16.99 24.52 -52.48
N ARG A 29 -16.54 23.29 -52.22
CA ARG A 29 -16.70 22.66 -50.90
C ARG A 29 -15.32 22.55 -50.25
N PRO A 30 -15.14 23.01 -49.00
CA PRO A 30 -13.85 22.91 -48.33
C PRO A 30 -13.49 21.43 -48.16
N THR A 31 -12.24 21.14 -48.53
CA THR A 31 -11.61 19.83 -48.46
C THR A 31 -11.80 19.22 -47.06
N PRO A 32 -12.23 17.95 -46.95
CA PRO A 32 -12.08 17.21 -45.70
C PRO A 32 -10.60 17.24 -45.34
N VAL A 33 -10.29 17.74 -44.15
CA VAL A 33 -8.95 17.56 -43.58
C VAL A 33 -8.72 16.06 -43.53
N ASP A 34 -7.80 15.62 -44.36
CA ASP A 34 -7.19 14.31 -44.34
C ASP A 34 -6.48 14.21 -42.98
N LEU A 35 -7.23 13.82 -41.94
CA LEU A 35 -6.65 13.33 -40.71
C LEU A 35 -6.07 11.98 -41.06
N ILE A 36 -4.83 12.09 -41.53
CA ILE A 36 -3.73 11.15 -41.39
C ILE A 36 -4.18 10.00 -40.51
N LYS A 37 -4.22 8.84 -41.14
CA LYS A 37 -4.11 7.53 -40.54
C LYS A 37 -2.89 7.55 -39.61
N GLU A 38 -3.05 8.12 -38.42
CA GLU A 38 -2.18 7.85 -37.29
C GLU A 38 -2.44 6.40 -36.98
N GLU A 39 -1.56 5.59 -37.55
CA GLU A 39 -1.07 4.36 -36.97
C GLU A 39 -1.39 4.37 -35.49
N ILE A 40 -2.31 3.50 -35.09
CA ILE A 40 -2.61 3.24 -33.69
C ILE A 40 -1.26 2.83 -33.11
N HIS A 41 -0.54 3.79 -32.53
CA HIS A 41 0.47 3.50 -31.55
C HIS A 41 -0.30 2.71 -30.50
N VAL A 42 -0.04 1.40 -30.51
CA VAL A 42 -0.38 0.47 -29.45
C VAL A 42 -0.31 1.30 -28.17
N LEU A 43 -1.45 1.50 -27.51
CA LEU A 43 -1.44 1.87 -26.10
C LEU A 43 -0.58 0.77 -25.47
N GLY A 44 0.70 1.09 -25.28
CA GLY A 44 1.68 0.17 -24.74
C GLY A 44 1.07 -0.41 -23.49
N GLU A 45 1.23 -1.71 -23.30
CA GLU A 45 0.93 -2.36 -22.03
C GLU A 45 1.41 -1.42 -20.93
N LEU A 46 0.49 -0.96 -20.07
CA LEU A 46 0.87 -0.10 -18.96
C LEU A 46 1.98 -0.84 -18.23
N PRO A 47 3.18 -0.24 -18.08
CA PRO A 47 4.29 -0.97 -17.50
C PRO A 47 3.84 -1.46 -16.13
N GLY A 48 4.00 -2.76 -15.89
CA GLY A 48 3.69 -3.36 -14.60
C GLY A 48 4.53 -2.71 -13.48
N PRO A 49 4.35 -3.16 -12.22
CA PRO A 49 5.08 -2.58 -11.12
C PRO A 49 6.59 -2.71 -11.33
N PRO A 50 7.36 -1.70 -10.87
CA PRO A 50 8.78 -1.62 -11.16
C PRO A 50 9.55 -2.76 -10.53
N LEU A 51 10.53 -3.28 -11.29
CA LEU A 51 11.46 -4.32 -10.85
C LEU A 51 12.88 -3.78 -10.86
N TRP A 52 13.56 -3.84 -9.72
CA TRP A 52 14.98 -3.51 -9.62
C TRP A 52 15.80 -4.76 -9.93
N LYS A 53 16.85 -4.60 -10.74
CA LYS A 53 17.76 -5.69 -11.08
C LYS A 53 19.05 -5.53 -10.30
N VAL A 54 19.51 -6.61 -9.68
CA VAL A 54 20.79 -6.65 -8.98
C VAL A 54 21.63 -7.77 -9.56
N THR A 55 22.87 -7.48 -9.91
CA THR A 55 23.76 -8.41 -10.61
C THR A 55 25.06 -8.66 -9.85
N LYS A 56 25.55 -9.90 -9.96
CA LYS A 56 26.88 -10.33 -9.53
C LYS A 56 27.41 -11.35 -10.53
N GLY A 57 28.22 -10.90 -11.51
CA GLY A 57 28.57 -11.74 -12.65
C GLY A 57 27.30 -12.12 -13.43
N ASP A 58 27.11 -13.42 -13.69
CA ASP A 58 25.95 -13.94 -14.41
C ASP A 58 24.71 -14.15 -13.51
N HIS A 59 24.83 -13.92 -12.20
CA HIS A 59 23.73 -14.11 -11.25
C HIS A 59 22.85 -12.85 -11.15
N VAL A 60 21.54 -13.05 -11.18
CA VAL A 60 20.54 -11.98 -11.13
C VAL A 60 19.61 -12.12 -9.94
N LEU A 61 19.40 -11.03 -9.22
CA LEU A 61 18.34 -10.86 -8.24
C LEU A 61 17.36 -9.78 -8.72
N TRP A 62 16.11 -10.17 -8.95
CA TRP A 62 15.00 -9.25 -9.21
C TRP A 62 14.33 -8.88 -7.89
N ILE A 63 14.12 -7.59 -7.65
CA ILE A 63 13.49 -7.09 -6.43
C ILE A 63 12.21 -6.35 -6.80
N LEU A 64 11.09 -6.76 -6.20
CA LEU A 64 9.82 -6.04 -6.24
C LEU A 64 9.59 -5.32 -4.92
N GLY A 65 9.51 -3.99 -4.97
CA GLY A 65 9.02 -3.18 -3.84
C GLY A 65 7.50 -3.21 -3.80
N THR A 66 6.88 -3.57 -2.67
CA THR A 66 5.40 -3.61 -2.54
C THR A 66 4.88 -2.53 -1.60
N PRO A 67 3.83 -1.78 -1.98
CA PRO A 67 3.23 -0.78 -1.10
C PRO A 67 2.54 -1.45 0.11
N LYS A 68 2.51 -0.72 1.22
CA LYS A 68 1.92 -1.18 2.49
C LYS A 68 0.40 -1.33 2.39
N LEU A 69 -0.26 -0.32 1.83
CA LEU A 69 -1.71 -0.27 1.62
C LEU A 69 -2.00 -0.14 0.12
N VAL A 70 -3.07 -0.81 -0.31
CA VAL A 70 -3.54 -0.84 -1.70
C VAL A 70 -5.07 -0.86 -1.76
N PRO A 71 -5.70 -0.36 -2.83
CA PRO A 71 -7.12 -0.59 -3.09
C PRO A 71 -7.48 -2.08 -3.09
N ASN A 72 -8.66 -2.43 -2.55
CA ASN A 72 -9.16 -3.80 -2.46
C ASN A 72 -9.25 -4.49 -3.83
N ASP A 73 -9.51 -3.72 -4.87
CA ASP A 73 -9.72 -4.11 -6.25
C ASP A 73 -8.58 -3.61 -7.16
N LEU A 74 -7.38 -3.37 -6.60
CA LEU A 74 -6.23 -2.95 -7.36
C LEU A 74 -5.92 -3.92 -8.51
N LEU A 75 -6.14 -3.45 -9.73
CA LEU A 75 -5.65 -4.08 -10.94
C LEU A 75 -4.22 -3.62 -11.18
N TRP A 76 -3.31 -4.57 -11.39
CA TRP A 76 -1.92 -4.30 -11.70
C TRP A 76 -1.45 -5.32 -12.73
N GLN A 77 -0.62 -4.87 -13.67
CA GLN A 77 -0.11 -5.75 -14.72
C GLN A 77 1.02 -6.60 -14.15
N SER A 78 0.77 -7.91 -14.00
CA SER A 78 1.69 -8.81 -13.31
C SER A 78 2.66 -9.53 -14.24
N ASP A 79 2.61 -9.31 -15.54
CA ASP A 79 3.32 -10.13 -16.52
C ASP A 79 4.84 -10.07 -16.34
N SER A 80 5.41 -8.88 -16.10
CA SER A 80 6.84 -8.71 -15.79
C SER A 80 7.23 -9.42 -14.49
N VAL A 81 6.39 -9.34 -13.45
CA VAL A 81 6.60 -10.01 -12.16
C VAL A 81 6.51 -11.52 -12.31
N GLU A 82 5.51 -12.03 -13.02
CA GLU A 82 5.34 -13.46 -13.28
C GLU A 82 6.48 -14.01 -14.14
N HIS A 83 6.91 -13.26 -15.16
CA HIS A 83 8.04 -13.62 -16.00
C HIS A 83 9.34 -13.71 -15.19
N ALA A 84 9.64 -12.71 -14.36
CA ALA A 84 10.82 -12.72 -13.48
C ALA A 84 10.77 -13.89 -12.47
N LEU A 85 9.60 -14.16 -11.89
CA LEU A 85 9.39 -15.32 -11.02
C LEU A 85 9.55 -16.65 -11.75
N ALA A 86 9.02 -16.78 -12.97
CA ALA A 86 9.07 -18.02 -13.75
C ALA A 86 10.50 -18.44 -14.09
N HIS A 87 11.41 -17.48 -14.21
CA HIS A 87 12.83 -17.71 -14.47
C HIS A 87 13.70 -17.76 -13.21
N SER A 88 13.09 -17.62 -12.02
CA SER A 88 13.81 -17.64 -10.74
C SER A 88 13.81 -19.02 -10.09
N SER A 89 14.95 -19.43 -9.54
CA SER A 89 15.06 -20.66 -8.75
C SER A 89 14.49 -20.49 -7.34
N GLU A 90 14.67 -19.31 -6.76
CA GLU A 90 14.28 -19.01 -5.38
C GLU A 90 13.46 -17.72 -5.28
N TYR A 91 12.57 -17.70 -4.28
CA TYR A 91 11.78 -16.55 -3.88
C TYR A 91 12.13 -16.14 -2.44
N LEU A 92 12.62 -14.91 -2.25
CA LEU A 92 12.88 -14.30 -0.96
C LEU A 92 11.71 -13.38 -0.56
N PRO A 93 10.79 -13.84 0.30
CA PRO A 93 9.78 -12.95 0.88
C PRO A 93 10.44 -11.94 1.84
N SER A 94 9.78 -10.80 2.04
CA SER A 94 10.21 -9.84 3.06
C SER A 94 10.36 -10.51 4.42
N THR A 95 11.37 -10.12 5.18
CA THR A 95 11.61 -10.69 6.51
C THR A 95 10.44 -10.40 7.43
N SER A 96 10.09 -11.39 8.25
CA SER A 96 9.01 -11.25 9.23
C SER A 96 9.49 -11.65 10.60
N LEU A 97 9.10 -10.87 11.61
CA LEU A 97 9.32 -11.20 13.01
C LEU A 97 8.14 -12.04 13.51
N GLY A 98 8.45 -13.16 14.15
CA GLY A 98 7.49 -14.03 14.81
C GLY A 98 7.75 -14.04 16.30
N VAL A 99 6.68 -13.97 17.08
CA VAL A 99 6.72 -14.27 18.52
C VAL A 99 6.00 -15.59 18.74
N THR A 100 6.70 -16.56 19.34
CA THR A 100 6.08 -17.82 19.76
C THR A 100 5.80 -17.79 21.25
N LEU A 101 4.53 -18.00 21.62
CA LEU A 101 4.04 -18.01 22.99
C LEU A 101 3.88 -19.47 23.46
N LEU A 102 4.26 -19.75 24.71
CA LEU A 102 4.25 -21.12 25.24
C LEU A 102 2.84 -21.57 25.63
N ASN A 103 1.98 -20.64 26.06
CA ASN A 103 0.57 -20.91 26.34
C ASN A 103 -0.38 -19.91 25.61
N PRO A 104 -0.93 -20.29 24.44
CA PRO A 104 -1.69 -19.36 23.60
C PRO A 104 -3.00 -18.89 24.25
N VAL A 105 -3.65 -19.72 25.07
CA VAL A 105 -4.91 -19.36 25.75
C VAL A 105 -4.64 -18.33 26.85
N LYS A 106 -3.60 -18.56 27.67
CA LYS A 106 -3.19 -17.61 28.71
C LYS A 106 -2.76 -16.28 28.10
N ALA A 107 -1.97 -16.32 27.03
CA ALA A 107 -1.51 -15.13 26.34
C ALA A 107 -2.67 -14.33 25.71
N TRP A 108 -3.65 -14.99 25.08
CA TRP A 108 -4.82 -14.30 24.54
C TRP A 108 -5.61 -13.55 25.62
N ARG A 109 -5.82 -14.17 26.79
CA ARG A 109 -6.49 -13.51 27.94
C ARG A 109 -5.70 -12.30 28.42
N LEU A 110 -4.38 -12.42 28.50
CA LEU A 110 -3.48 -11.36 28.94
C LEU A 110 -3.49 -10.19 27.95
N ILE A 111 -3.31 -10.44 26.65
CA ILE A 111 -3.39 -9.42 25.59
C ILE A 111 -4.73 -8.68 25.65
N LYS A 112 -5.85 -9.42 25.77
CA LYS A 112 -7.18 -8.80 25.85
C LYS A 112 -7.32 -7.87 27.07
N ARG A 113 -6.66 -8.18 28.18
CA ARG A 113 -6.63 -7.34 29.38
C ARG A 113 -5.76 -6.10 29.18
N ILE A 114 -4.54 -6.26 28.68
CA ILE A 114 -3.54 -5.18 28.52
C ILE A 114 -3.98 -4.13 27.50
N ARG A 115 -4.74 -4.55 26.49
CA ARG A 115 -5.28 -3.64 25.47
C ARG A 115 -6.34 -2.67 25.99
N ARG A 116 -6.92 -2.92 27.18
CA ARG A 116 -8.00 -2.12 27.76
C ARG A 116 -7.47 -1.16 28.81
N ILE A 117 -8.17 -0.04 28.97
CA ILE A 117 -7.92 0.88 30.07
C ILE A 117 -8.22 0.14 31.40
N PRO A 118 -7.33 0.22 32.41
CA PRO A 118 -7.59 -0.34 33.73
C PRO A 118 -8.87 0.19 34.37
N ASP A 119 -9.38 -0.52 35.39
CA ASP A 119 -10.52 -0.08 36.22
C ASP A 119 -11.80 0.29 35.47
N ARG A 120 -11.97 -0.21 34.24
CA ARG A 120 -13.09 0.08 33.34
C ARG A 120 -13.18 1.56 32.93
N GLY A 121 -12.06 2.29 32.94
CA GLY A 121 -11.99 3.65 32.42
C GLY A 121 -12.28 3.75 30.93
N THR A 122 -12.41 4.99 30.46
CA THR A 122 -12.73 5.33 29.07
C THR A 122 -11.65 6.24 28.45
N LEU A 123 -11.68 6.38 27.13
CA LEU A 123 -10.80 7.33 26.43
C LEU A 123 -11.09 8.78 26.83
N GLU A 124 -12.34 9.11 27.18
CA GLU A 124 -12.69 10.43 27.72
C GLU A 124 -11.91 10.74 29.01
N ASP A 125 -11.73 9.73 29.88
CA ASP A 125 -10.94 9.88 31.11
C ASP A 125 -9.42 9.92 30.85
N ALA A 126 -8.97 9.30 29.75
CA ALA A 126 -7.56 9.05 29.48
C ALA A 126 -6.90 10.06 28.52
N LEU A 127 -7.69 10.92 27.87
CA LEU A 127 -7.22 11.86 26.84
C LEU A 127 -7.46 13.32 27.27
N PRO A 128 -6.60 14.24 26.84
CA PRO A 128 -6.93 15.67 26.78
C PRO A 128 -8.19 15.91 25.95
N GLU A 129 -8.95 16.96 26.28
CA GLU A 129 -10.26 17.27 25.69
C GLU A 129 -10.22 17.41 24.15
N ASP A 130 -9.23 18.13 23.63
CA ASP A 130 -9.01 18.33 22.20
C ASP A 130 -8.71 17.02 21.48
N LEU A 131 -7.91 16.15 22.10
CA LEU A 131 -7.57 14.85 21.55
C LEU A 131 -8.74 13.87 21.59
N TYR A 132 -9.56 13.92 22.65
CA TYR A 132 -10.80 13.15 22.72
C TYR A 132 -11.80 13.60 21.66
N GLN A 133 -11.91 14.90 21.39
CA GLN A 133 -12.74 15.42 20.31
C GLN A 133 -12.27 14.91 18.94
N LEU A 134 -10.97 15.00 18.63
CA LEU A 134 -10.40 14.46 17.39
C LEU A 134 -10.72 12.96 17.23
N PHE A 135 -10.52 12.18 18.30
CA PHE A 135 -10.86 10.76 18.31
C PHE A 135 -12.35 10.52 18.03
N SER A 136 -13.23 11.25 18.71
CA SER A 136 -14.69 11.10 18.63
C SER A 136 -15.22 11.42 17.24
N GLU A 137 -14.76 12.53 16.64
CA GLU A 137 -15.11 12.92 15.27
C GLU A 137 -14.62 11.89 14.24
N THR A 138 -13.40 11.39 14.42
CA THR A 138 -12.81 10.37 13.53
C THR A 138 -13.55 9.03 13.66
N LYS A 139 -13.89 8.61 14.89
CA LYS A 139 -14.71 7.42 15.17
C LYS A 139 -16.09 7.53 14.54
N LEU A 140 -16.76 8.68 14.65
CA LEU A 140 -18.08 8.88 14.05
C LEU A 140 -18.04 8.66 12.53
N ARG A 141 -16.96 9.08 11.87
CA ARG A 141 -16.79 8.94 10.42
C ARG A 141 -16.46 7.51 9.99
N TYR A 142 -15.53 6.86 10.68
CA TYR A 142 -14.91 5.61 10.20
C TYR A 142 -15.30 4.35 10.97
N ALA A 143 -15.85 4.50 12.17
CA ALA A 143 -16.20 3.39 13.06
C ALA A 143 -17.43 3.69 13.94
N PRO A 144 -18.57 4.17 13.37
CA PRO A 144 -19.70 4.68 14.15
C PRO A 144 -20.33 3.64 15.08
N ASN A 145 -20.20 2.35 14.77
CA ASN A 145 -20.78 1.24 15.53
C ASN A 145 -19.76 0.53 16.45
N GLN A 146 -18.54 1.05 16.60
CA GLN A 146 -17.47 0.41 17.38
C GLN A 146 -17.30 1.06 18.77
N ASP A 147 -18.33 0.95 19.62
CA ASP A 147 -18.30 1.49 20.98
C ASP A 147 -17.25 0.84 21.88
N ASN A 148 -16.76 -0.34 21.50
CA ASN A 148 -15.68 -1.01 22.22
C ASN A 148 -14.35 -0.24 22.14
N LEU A 149 -14.18 0.69 21.19
CA LEU A 149 -12.96 1.50 21.08
C LEU A 149 -12.76 2.40 22.31
N GLU A 150 -13.83 2.90 22.92
CA GLU A 150 -13.79 3.78 24.12
C GLU A 150 -13.10 3.13 25.32
N ARG A 151 -13.04 1.79 25.35
CA ARG A 151 -12.46 1.02 26.46
C ARG A 151 -11.02 0.57 26.19
N LEU A 152 -10.50 0.84 25.01
CA LEU A 152 -9.14 0.51 24.63
C LEU A 152 -8.19 1.60 25.10
N ARG A 153 -6.94 1.23 25.38
CA ARG A 153 -5.89 2.21 25.62
C ARG A 153 -5.68 3.10 24.39
N PRO A 154 -5.23 4.36 24.53
CA PRO A 154 -5.15 5.30 23.42
C PRO A 154 -4.43 4.76 22.17
N SER A 155 -3.25 4.16 22.35
CA SER A 155 -2.46 3.60 21.24
C SER A 155 -3.21 2.49 20.48
N VAL A 156 -3.88 1.62 21.23
CA VAL A 156 -4.64 0.47 20.71
C VAL A 156 -5.94 0.92 20.04
N ALA A 157 -6.61 1.94 20.59
CA ALA A 157 -7.79 2.55 19.99
C ALA A 157 -7.45 3.22 18.66
N ALA A 158 -6.32 3.95 18.62
CA ALA A 158 -5.84 4.60 17.41
C ALA A 158 -5.52 3.61 16.29
N GLU A 159 -4.89 2.48 16.61
CA GLU A 159 -4.62 1.41 15.66
C GLU A 159 -5.92 0.81 15.10
N ALA A 160 -6.86 0.45 15.97
CA ALA A 160 -8.14 -0.12 15.53
C ALA A 160 -9.01 0.88 14.72
N LEU A 161 -8.97 2.17 15.09
CA LEU A 161 -9.66 3.22 14.34
C LEU A 161 -9.01 3.47 12.98
N PHE A 162 -7.68 3.49 12.91
CA PHE A 162 -6.94 3.58 11.64
C PHE A 162 -7.28 2.40 10.72
N ASP A 163 -7.30 1.18 11.23
CA ASP A 163 -7.67 -0.01 10.45
C ASP A 163 -9.10 0.10 9.91
N SER A 164 -10.01 0.67 10.70
CA SER A 164 -11.40 0.92 10.27
C SER A 164 -11.48 1.99 9.19
N ALA A 165 -10.65 3.04 9.28
CA ALA A 165 -10.56 4.08 8.26
C ALA A 165 -9.98 3.54 6.94
N VAL A 166 -8.91 2.74 7.00
CA VAL A 166 -8.33 2.02 5.86
C VAL A 166 -9.39 1.19 5.15
N GLN A 167 -10.15 0.38 5.89
CA GLN A 167 -11.22 -0.44 5.32
C GLN A 167 -12.35 0.39 4.71
N SER A 168 -12.77 1.45 5.40
CA SER A 168 -13.82 2.37 4.93
C SER A 168 -13.41 3.12 3.66
N ALA A 169 -12.11 3.39 3.48
CA ALA A 169 -11.54 3.96 2.27
C ALA A 169 -11.34 2.94 1.14
N GLY A 170 -11.79 1.69 1.30
CA GLY A 170 -11.63 0.66 0.28
C GLY A 170 -10.19 0.18 0.11
N LEU A 171 -9.33 0.40 1.10
CA LEU A 171 -7.95 -0.04 1.10
C LEU A 171 -7.79 -1.32 1.94
N GLU A 172 -6.81 -2.14 1.59
CA GLU A 172 -6.30 -3.20 2.44
C GLU A 172 -4.77 -3.20 2.50
N SER A 173 -4.21 -3.97 3.44
CA SER A 173 -2.79 -4.31 3.37
C SER A 173 -2.49 -5.05 2.07
N GLY A 174 -1.25 -4.96 1.56
CA GLY A 174 -0.77 -5.63 0.35
C GLY A 174 -0.84 -7.18 0.33
N ARG A 175 -1.74 -7.80 1.11
CA ARG A 175 -2.05 -9.22 1.13
C ARG A 175 -2.51 -9.74 -0.22
N ALA A 176 -3.27 -8.97 -1.01
CA ALA A 176 -3.64 -9.37 -2.37
C ALA A 176 -2.40 -9.58 -3.25
N ILE A 177 -1.48 -8.61 -3.25
CA ILE A 177 -0.20 -8.70 -3.96
C ILE A 177 0.60 -9.91 -3.47
N ARG A 178 0.75 -10.07 -2.14
CA ARG A 178 1.47 -11.22 -1.58
C ARG A 178 0.83 -12.56 -1.99
N ARG A 179 -0.49 -12.68 -1.97
CA ARG A 179 -1.21 -13.90 -2.41
C ARG A 179 -0.95 -14.19 -3.89
N ALA A 180 -0.95 -13.15 -4.74
CA ALA A 180 -0.66 -13.28 -6.16
C ALA A 180 0.77 -13.78 -6.40
N ILE A 181 1.76 -13.17 -5.73
CA ILE A 181 3.18 -13.59 -5.80
C ILE A 181 3.35 -15.03 -5.30
N GLU A 182 2.76 -15.39 -4.15
CA GLU A 182 2.84 -16.75 -3.62
C GLU A 182 2.16 -17.78 -4.55
N LYS A 183 1.09 -17.40 -5.25
CA LYS A 183 0.43 -18.24 -6.25
C LYS A 183 1.32 -18.43 -7.49
N ALA A 184 1.93 -17.36 -8.00
CA ALA A 184 2.86 -17.42 -9.14
C ALA A 184 4.10 -18.26 -8.80
N ALA A 185 4.73 -18.04 -7.64
CA ALA A 185 5.87 -18.83 -7.18
C ALA A 185 5.54 -20.34 -7.12
N ARG A 186 4.35 -20.72 -6.61
CA ARG A 186 3.90 -22.12 -6.61
C ARG A 186 3.66 -22.66 -8.01
N LYS A 187 3.03 -21.87 -8.89
CA LYS A 187 2.77 -22.25 -10.30
C LYS A 187 4.06 -22.61 -11.03
N HIS A 188 5.14 -21.89 -10.76
CA HIS A 188 6.45 -22.08 -11.39
C HIS A 188 7.43 -22.93 -10.55
N ASN A 189 6.97 -23.56 -9.46
CA ASN A 189 7.81 -24.38 -8.56
C ASN A 189 9.02 -23.64 -7.97
N VAL A 190 8.92 -22.32 -7.81
CA VAL A 190 9.97 -21.49 -7.22
C VAL A 190 10.06 -21.77 -5.72
N LYS A 191 11.26 -22.08 -5.23
CA LYS A 191 11.48 -22.41 -3.83
C LYS A 191 11.41 -21.16 -2.95
N LYS A 192 10.47 -21.13 -2.00
CA LYS A 192 10.37 -20.06 -1.00
C LYS A 192 11.46 -20.20 0.06
N VAL A 193 12.31 -19.19 0.19
CA VAL A 193 13.37 -19.13 1.20
C VAL A 193 12.77 -18.70 2.56
N PRO A 194 13.13 -19.37 3.68
CA PRO A 194 12.72 -18.92 5.00
C PRO A 194 13.36 -17.58 5.39
N THR A 195 12.53 -16.56 5.66
CA THR A 195 12.98 -15.23 6.13
C THR A 195 12.31 -14.82 7.45
N ARG A 196 11.77 -15.81 8.19
CA ARG A 196 11.12 -15.58 9.48
C ARG A 196 12.14 -15.70 10.62
N LEU A 197 12.36 -14.61 11.32
CA LEU A 197 13.06 -14.60 12.60
C LEU A 197 12.04 -14.83 13.70
N THR A 198 12.24 -15.86 14.52
CA THR A 198 11.34 -16.17 15.63
C THR A 198 12.06 -15.93 16.95
N GLU A 199 11.57 -14.97 17.71
CA GLU A 199 12.02 -14.76 19.09
C GLU A 199 11.06 -15.50 20.03
N ARG A 200 11.62 -16.25 20.97
CA ARG A 200 10.86 -16.99 21.99
C ARG A 200 10.88 -16.20 23.28
N TYR A 201 9.77 -15.54 23.59
CA TYR A 201 9.60 -14.88 24.88
C TYR A 201 8.99 -15.87 25.88
N LYS A 202 9.57 -15.94 27.09
CA LYS A 202 8.92 -16.62 28.22
C LYS A 202 7.79 -15.75 28.75
N ASP A 203 6.66 -15.70 28.06
CA ASP A 203 5.30 -15.23 28.44
C ASP A 203 5.12 -14.03 29.43
N SER A 204 6.14 -13.27 29.82
CA SER A 204 6.08 -12.18 30.82
C SER A 204 6.68 -10.87 30.30
N PRO A 205 7.94 -10.80 29.82
CA PRO A 205 8.61 -9.50 29.64
C PRO A 205 7.92 -8.60 28.62
N LEU A 206 7.54 -9.13 27.46
CA LEU A 206 6.83 -8.36 26.42
C LEU A 206 5.50 -7.80 26.91
N PHE A 207 4.74 -8.60 27.68
CA PHE A 207 3.44 -8.18 28.18
C PHE A 207 3.54 -7.19 29.35
N ASP A 208 4.59 -7.31 30.16
CA ASP A 208 4.89 -6.38 31.23
C ASP A 208 5.29 -5.02 30.63
N SER A 209 6.20 -5.00 29.65
CA SER A 209 6.60 -3.77 28.95
C SER A 209 5.45 -3.09 28.20
N MET A 210 4.52 -3.86 27.61
CA MET A 210 3.29 -3.28 27.04
C MET A 210 2.48 -2.50 28.09
N GLN A 211 2.40 -2.98 29.33
CA GLN A 211 1.67 -2.29 30.42
C GLN A 211 2.40 -1.05 30.92
N GLU A 212 3.73 -1.03 30.81
CA GLU A 212 4.58 0.07 31.28
C GLU A 212 4.64 1.28 30.33
N VAL A 213 4.14 1.14 29.08
CA VAL A 213 4.04 2.28 28.15
C VAL A 213 3.25 3.42 28.79
N SER A 214 3.87 4.60 28.86
CA SER A 214 3.28 5.74 29.57
C SER A 214 2.07 6.33 28.83
N PRO A 215 1.07 6.86 29.54
CA PRO A 215 -0.11 7.48 28.91
C PRO A 215 0.22 8.58 27.90
N GLY A 216 1.23 9.41 28.18
CA GLY A 216 1.65 10.49 27.28
C GLY A 216 2.21 9.99 25.94
N VAL A 217 2.92 8.87 25.95
CA VAL A 217 3.39 8.22 24.71
C VAL A 217 2.20 7.68 23.92
N GLU A 218 1.24 7.04 24.60
CA GLU A 218 0.04 6.53 23.92
C GLU A 218 -0.82 7.66 23.32
N GLN A 219 -0.97 8.78 24.02
CA GLN A 219 -1.67 9.97 23.53
C GLN A 219 -0.98 10.58 22.31
N THR A 220 0.35 10.74 22.36
CA THR A 220 1.16 11.22 21.23
C THR A 220 0.95 10.33 20.01
N CYS A 221 0.94 9.02 20.20
CA CYS A 221 0.73 8.08 19.12
C CYS A 221 -0.70 8.05 18.58
N LEU A 222 -1.70 8.26 19.44
CA LEU A 222 -3.07 8.45 18.98
C LEU A 222 -3.17 9.70 18.11
N GLN A 223 -2.64 10.84 18.57
CA GLN A 223 -2.65 12.07 17.80
C GLN A 223 -1.96 11.90 16.45
N ALA A 224 -0.72 11.39 16.43
CA ALA A 224 0.05 11.21 15.20
C ALA A 224 -0.69 10.32 14.18
N ARG A 225 -1.48 9.35 14.65
CA ARG A 225 -2.20 8.42 13.77
C ARG A 225 -3.50 9.00 13.23
N LEU A 226 -4.23 9.79 14.02
CA LEU A 226 -5.50 10.39 13.60
C LEU A 226 -5.34 11.73 12.87
N GLN A 227 -4.29 12.47 13.19
CA GLN A 227 -3.98 13.72 12.51
C GLN A 227 -3.71 13.47 11.03
N GLU A 228 -4.34 14.27 10.17
CA GLU A 228 -4.22 14.20 8.71
C GLU A 228 -4.51 12.80 8.11
N LEU A 229 -5.39 12.04 8.77
CA LEU A 229 -5.72 10.67 8.37
C LEU A 229 -6.22 10.59 6.92
N ASP A 230 -7.14 11.46 6.53
CA ASP A 230 -7.72 11.47 5.17
C ASP A 230 -6.64 11.67 4.10
N ALA A 231 -5.80 12.70 4.26
CA ALA A 231 -4.69 13.00 3.36
C ALA A 231 -3.70 11.83 3.26
N ARG A 232 -3.48 11.10 4.36
CA ARG A 232 -2.62 9.90 4.38
C ARG A 232 -3.25 8.74 3.61
N LEU A 233 -4.55 8.49 3.76
CA LEU A 233 -5.26 7.46 3.00
C LEU A 233 -5.25 7.76 1.50
N GLU A 234 -5.44 9.03 1.12
CA GLU A 234 -5.30 9.49 -0.27
C GLU A 234 -3.87 9.32 -0.80
N ALA A 235 -2.85 9.61 0.02
CA ALA A 235 -1.45 9.41 -0.34
C ALA A 235 -1.15 7.93 -0.62
N HIS A 236 -1.67 7.00 0.18
CA HIS A 236 -1.52 5.56 -0.09
C HIS A 236 -2.24 5.12 -1.37
N THR A 237 -3.43 5.67 -1.64
CA THR A 237 -4.18 5.36 -2.87
C THR A 237 -3.39 5.79 -4.12
N ARG A 238 -2.83 7.01 -4.08
CA ARG A 238 -1.96 7.51 -5.16
C ARG A 238 -0.70 6.66 -5.31
N LEU A 239 -0.05 6.31 -4.20
CA LEU A 239 1.15 5.47 -4.21
C LEU A 239 0.88 4.08 -4.82
N ALA A 240 -0.22 3.43 -4.44
CA ALA A 240 -0.60 2.13 -4.96
C ALA A 240 -0.94 2.17 -6.45
N SER A 241 -1.60 3.24 -6.91
CA SER A 241 -1.90 3.45 -8.33
C SER A 241 -0.64 3.67 -9.15
N ALA A 242 0.27 4.53 -8.67
CA ALA A 242 1.58 4.74 -9.28
C ALA A 242 2.42 3.45 -9.32
N TRP A 243 2.37 2.66 -8.24
CA TRP A 243 3.02 1.35 -8.19
C TRP A 243 2.48 0.40 -9.24
N ALA A 244 1.17 0.33 -9.44
CA ALA A 244 0.54 -0.61 -10.36
C ALA A 244 0.89 -0.36 -11.84
N VAL A 245 1.23 0.89 -12.20
CA VAL A 245 1.56 1.32 -13.56
C VAL A 245 3.02 1.75 -13.75
N GLY A 246 3.90 1.45 -12.79
CA GLY A 246 5.33 1.72 -12.96
C GLY A 246 5.75 3.19 -12.87
N ASP A 247 4.95 4.10 -12.31
CA ASP A 247 5.29 5.54 -12.18
C ASP A 247 6.34 5.78 -11.08
N LEU A 248 7.61 5.55 -11.44
CA LEU A 248 8.75 5.70 -10.55
C LEU A 248 8.93 7.12 -10.00
N ALA A 249 8.54 8.16 -10.75
CA ALA A 249 8.67 9.54 -10.29
C ALA A 249 7.76 9.77 -9.08
N THR A 250 6.51 9.32 -9.15
CA THR A 250 5.58 9.40 -8.01
C THR A 250 6.02 8.52 -6.85
N LEU A 251 6.56 7.31 -7.12
CA LEU A 251 7.06 6.43 -6.06
C LEU A 251 8.22 7.06 -5.27
N ARG A 252 9.20 7.67 -5.98
CA ARG A 252 10.37 8.33 -5.36
C ARG A 252 10.01 9.61 -4.61
N ALA A 253 8.98 10.34 -5.05
CA ALA A 253 8.52 11.56 -4.41
C ALA A 253 7.72 11.32 -3.11
N HIS A 254 7.34 10.07 -2.83
CA HIS A 254 6.55 9.75 -1.65
C HIS A 254 7.41 9.85 -0.37
N PRO A 255 7.04 10.69 0.61
CA PRO A 255 7.87 10.95 1.80
C PRO A 255 7.96 9.78 2.79
N GLY A 256 7.28 8.66 2.52
CA GLY A 256 7.20 7.49 3.40
C GLY A 256 6.40 7.75 4.68
N ASP A 257 6.09 6.68 5.42
CA ASP A 257 5.28 6.72 6.65
C ASP A 257 6.12 6.97 7.93
N SER A 258 7.20 7.75 7.86
CA SER A 258 8.20 7.85 8.94
C SER A 258 7.62 8.28 10.30
N ALA A 259 6.54 9.07 10.31
CA ALA A 259 5.90 9.57 11.55
C ALA A 259 5.01 8.53 12.27
N THR A 260 4.51 7.50 11.59
CA THR A 260 3.55 6.53 12.20
C THR A 260 4.13 5.14 12.41
N GLY A 261 5.25 4.80 11.77
CA GLY A 261 5.97 3.54 12.03
C GLY A 261 6.42 3.39 13.49
N THR A 262 6.66 4.51 14.19
CA THR A 262 7.06 4.57 15.60
C THR A 262 5.90 4.32 16.58
N CYS A 263 4.66 4.32 16.10
CA CYS A 263 3.45 4.23 16.91
C CYS A 263 2.69 2.91 16.75
N ASP A 264 3.38 1.87 16.29
CA ASP A 264 2.89 0.49 16.41
C ASP A 264 2.87 0.10 17.89
N SER A 265 1.70 -0.31 18.40
CA SER A 265 1.49 -0.60 19.83
C SER A 265 2.40 -1.73 20.35
N TYR A 266 2.84 -2.64 19.48
CA TYR A 266 3.84 -3.64 19.82
C TYR A 266 5.25 -3.07 19.81
N ALA A 267 5.59 -2.23 18.83
CA ALA A 267 6.90 -1.57 18.77
C ALA A 267 7.15 -0.68 20.00
N LEU A 268 6.13 0.04 20.48
CA LEU A 268 6.19 0.84 21.71
C LEU A 268 6.52 0.02 22.96
N ALA A 269 6.23 -1.28 22.94
CA ALA A 269 6.46 -2.17 24.07
C ALA A 269 7.84 -2.82 24.05
N PHE A 270 8.59 -2.71 22.95
CA PHE A 270 9.96 -3.21 22.90
C PHE A 270 10.93 -2.13 23.39
N ASP A 271 11.95 -2.57 24.12
CA ASP A 271 13.10 -1.73 24.40
C ASP A 271 13.75 -1.25 23.07
N PRO A 272 14.12 0.04 22.94
CA PRO A 272 14.70 0.56 21.71
C PRO A 272 15.98 -0.16 21.24
N GLU A 273 16.84 -0.60 22.17
CA GLU A 273 18.03 -1.38 21.82
C GLU A 273 17.66 -2.78 21.33
N GLU A 274 16.66 -3.40 21.95
CA GLU A 274 16.11 -4.68 21.49
C GLU A 274 15.51 -4.57 20.09
N LEU A 275 14.69 -3.54 19.83
CA LEU A 275 14.11 -3.30 18.51
C LEU A 275 15.21 -3.06 17.45
N SER A 276 16.22 -2.26 17.78
CA SER A 276 17.39 -2.02 16.92
C SER A 276 18.17 -3.32 16.64
N ARG A 277 18.35 -4.17 17.65
CA ARG A 277 18.99 -5.48 17.52
C ARG A 277 18.18 -6.41 16.62
N MET A 278 16.86 -6.44 16.77
CA MET A 278 15.96 -7.24 15.92
C MET A 278 15.98 -6.75 14.47
N ALA A 279 15.93 -5.43 14.26
CA ALA A 279 16.07 -4.83 12.93
C ALA A 279 17.42 -5.18 12.29
N SER A 280 18.51 -5.11 13.06
CA SER A 280 19.86 -5.48 12.61
C SER A 280 19.95 -6.96 12.24
N ARG A 281 19.38 -7.86 13.05
CA ARG A 281 19.30 -9.30 12.74
C ARG A 281 18.47 -9.58 11.49
N SER A 282 17.33 -8.90 11.35
CA SER A 282 16.46 -9.00 10.17
C SER A 282 17.19 -8.60 8.90
N ARG A 283 17.91 -7.47 8.95
CA ARG A 283 18.77 -7.01 7.87
C ARG A 283 19.88 -8.02 7.56
N ALA A 284 20.60 -8.52 8.58
CA ALA A 284 21.67 -9.49 8.40
C ALA A 284 21.17 -10.78 7.73
N LEU A 285 20.06 -11.35 8.21
CA LEU A 285 19.45 -12.55 7.61
C LEU A 285 19.04 -12.32 6.15
N TRP A 286 18.44 -11.17 5.84
CA TRP A 286 18.04 -10.89 4.46
C TRP A 286 19.27 -10.80 3.54
N LEU A 287 20.33 -10.12 3.99
CA LEU A 287 21.56 -9.99 3.23
C LEU A 287 22.30 -11.32 3.06
N GLU A 288 22.34 -12.16 4.09
CA GLU A 288 22.90 -13.52 4.00
C GLU A 288 22.17 -14.35 2.94
N ASN A 289 20.83 -14.27 2.90
CA ASN A 289 20.04 -14.95 1.88
C ASN A 289 20.30 -14.40 0.47
N VAL A 290 20.49 -13.09 0.32
CA VAL A 290 20.86 -12.47 -0.95
C VAL A 290 22.26 -12.91 -1.40
N ASP A 291 23.25 -12.87 -0.50
CA ASP A 291 24.64 -13.22 -0.79
C ASP A 291 24.75 -14.69 -1.25
N ARG A 292 24.02 -15.60 -0.59
CA ARG A 292 23.87 -16.99 -1.01
C ARG A 292 23.15 -17.10 -2.35
N ALA A 293 22.03 -16.40 -2.52
CA ALA A 293 21.23 -16.51 -3.73
C ALA A 293 21.98 -16.05 -4.99
N LEU A 294 22.73 -14.95 -4.89
CA LEU A 294 23.62 -14.40 -5.93
C LEU A 294 24.93 -15.18 -6.11
N THR A 295 25.08 -16.33 -5.46
CA THR A 295 26.21 -17.25 -5.65
C THR A 295 25.74 -18.61 -6.16
N ASP A 296 24.57 -19.07 -5.69
CA ASP A 296 24.10 -20.43 -5.93
C ASP A 296 23.05 -20.55 -7.05
N ASN A 297 22.47 -19.43 -7.51
CA ASN A 297 21.36 -19.46 -8.49
C ASN A 297 21.60 -18.48 -9.64
N ASP A 298 21.23 -18.89 -10.86
CA ASP A 298 21.27 -18.01 -12.03
C ASP A 298 20.32 -16.81 -11.87
N SER A 299 19.10 -17.06 -11.37
CA SER A 299 18.13 -16.01 -11.08
C SER A 299 17.35 -16.27 -9.79
N THR A 300 17.02 -15.18 -9.11
CA THR A 300 16.30 -15.16 -7.84
C THR A 300 15.33 -13.98 -7.82
N PHE A 301 14.16 -14.17 -7.20
CA PHE A 301 13.15 -13.12 -7.01
C PHE A 301 13.03 -12.74 -5.53
N ALA A 302 12.98 -11.46 -5.21
CA ALA A 302 12.79 -10.95 -3.85
C ALA A 302 11.67 -9.92 -3.77
N VAL A 303 11.05 -9.84 -2.59
CA VAL A 303 10.04 -8.83 -2.27
C VAL A 303 10.44 -8.06 -1.03
N LEU A 304 10.34 -6.73 -1.11
CA LEU A 304 10.61 -5.81 -0.01
C LEU A 304 9.48 -4.79 0.16
N PRO A 305 9.27 -4.24 1.37
CA PRO A 305 8.43 -3.05 1.53
C PRO A 305 8.98 -1.91 0.68
N LEU A 306 8.11 -1.28 -0.13
CA LEU A 306 8.51 -0.24 -1.08
C LEU A 306 9.14 0.97 -0.39
N ASP A 307 8.58 1.37 0.75
CA ASP A 307 9.10 2.45 1.59
C ASP A 307 10.53 2.15 2.08
N ALA A 308 10.79 0.92 2.52
CA ALA A 308 12.13 0.51 2.91
C ALA A 308 13.09 0.48 1.71
N LEU A 309 12.64 -0.04 0.56
CA LEU A 309 13.43 -0.19 -0.66
C LEU A 309 13.95 1.16 -1.19
N LEU A 310 13.09 2.18 -1.19
CA LEU A 310 13.37 3.50 -1.75
C LEU A 310 14.09 4.46 -0.80
N ARG A 311 14.35 4.05 0.45
CA ARG A 311 15.11 4.88 1.40
C ARG A 311 16.55 5.09 0.93
N PRO A 312 17.13 6.29 1.11
CA PRO A 312 18.53 6.57 0.78
C PRO A 312 19.51 5.60 1.47
N ASP A 313 19.21 5.23 2.71
CA ASP A 313 19.97 4.29 3.53
C ASP A 313 19.37 2.87 3.54
N GLY A 314 18.59 2.53 2.52
CA GLY A 314 17.81 1.29 2.43
C GLY A 314 18.51 0.11 1.74
N PRO A 315 17.77 -0.98 1.47
CA PRO A 315 18.26 -2.21 0.85
C PRO A 315 19.08 -2.01 -0.42
N LEU A 316 18.65 -1.14 -1.34
CA LEU A 316 19.41 -0.87 -2.58
C LEU A 316 20.82 -0.33 -2.27
N SER A 317 20.93 0.60 -1.31
CA SER A 317 22.24 1.10 -0.87
C SER A 317 23.09 0.01 -0.21
N TRP A 318 22.49 -0.91 0.55
CA TRP A 318 23.24 -1.99 1.21
C TRP A 318 23.82 -2.99 0.20
N LEU A 319 23.10 -3.23 -0.90
CA LEU A 319 23.57 -4.09 -1.99
C LEU A 319 24.72 -3.43 -2.77
N ARG A 320 24.59 -2.13 -3.09
CA ARG A 320 25.70 -1.36 -3.70
C ARG A 320 26.96 -1.39 -2.83
N GLN A 321 26.82 -1.24 -1.51
CA GLN A 321 27.95 -1.32 -0.57
C GLN A 321 28.61 -2.71 -0.51
N ARG A 322 27.91 -3.79 -0.90
CA ARG A 322 28.48 -5.13 -1.05
C ARG A 322 29.22 -5.33 -2.37
N GLY A 323 29.22 -4.33 -3.25
CA GLY A 323 29.82 -4.43 -4.58
C GLY A 323 28.91 -5.08 -5.63
N TYR A 324 27.61 -5.23 -5.34
CA TYR A 324 26.64 -5.62 -6.36
C TYR A 324 26.26 -4.42 -7.23
N GLU A 325 26.09 -4.68 -8.52
CA GLU A 325 25.54 -3.70 -9.44
C GLU A 325 24.02 -3.67 -9.27
N VAL A 326 23.45 -2.48 -9.14
CA VAL A 326 22.02 -2.26 -8.91
C VAL A 326 21.53 -1.34 -10.02
N LEU A 327 20.70 -1.90 -10.90
CA LEU A 327 20.05 -1.18 -11.99
C LEU A 327 18.62 -0.84 -11.59
N GLU A 328 18.29 0.44 -11.68
CA GLU A 328 16.93 0.90 -11.43
C GLU A 328 16.04 0.64 -12.66
N PRO A 329 14.70 0.53 -12.49
CA PRO A 329 13.82 0.09 -13.57
C PRO A 329 13.75 1.07 -14.75
N ASP A 330 14.10 2.33 -14.55
CA ASP A 330 14.26 3.37 -15.58
C ASP A 330 15.68 3.45 -16.17
N GLU A 331 16.65 2.75 -15.57
CA GLU A 331 18.01 2.61 -16.07
C GLU A 331 18.19 1.34 -16.91
N ALA A 332 17.27 0.37 -16.77
CA ALA A 332 17.25 -0.82 -17.60
C ALA A 332 16.80 -0.45 -19.03
N PRO A 333 17.52 -0.89 -20.09
CA PRO A 333 17.01 -0.75 -21.44
C PRO A 333 15.69 -1.54 -21.58
N PRO A 334 14.72 -1.03 -22.35
CA PRO A 334 13.44 -1.69 -22.56
C PRO A 334 13.63 -2.89 -23.50
N ASP A 335 14.07 -4.03 -22.97
CA ASP A 335 14.06 -5.30 -23.68
C ASP A 335 13.67 -6.42 -22.69
N VAL A 336 12.39 -6.82 -22.76
CA VAL A 336 11.89 -8.16 -22.40
C VAL A 336 10.98 -8.64 -23.52
#